data_AF-A0AAI8CKD1-F1
#
_entry.id   AF-A0AAI8CKD1-F1
#
_cell.length_a   1.000
_cell.length_b   1.000
_cell.length_c   1.000
_cell.angle_alpha   90.00
_cell.angle_beta   90.00
_cell.angle_gamma   90.00
#
_symmetry.space_group_name_H-M   'P 1'
#
loop_
_entity.id
_entity.type
_entity.pdbx_description
1 polymer ?
#
loop_
_entity_poly.entity_id
_entity_poly.type
_entity_poly.pdbx_seq_one_letter_code
_entity_poly.pdbx_strand_id
1 'polypeptide(L)'
;MAAFFGFLSAQFIKVIIYKDFRVFGRYGGMPSAHVATTSALAWAVGYTTGFDSSLTAIAAIFLAITTADAVGLRRNVDPNKGHTLMEAIYGFLLGWIVALLTVKFYR
;
A
#
# COMPACT_ATOMS: atom_id res chain seq x y z
N MET A 1 -9.05 -3.98 -9.62
CA MET A 1 -9.80 -3.63 -8.39
C MET A 1 -8.97 -3.76 -7.11
N ALA A 2 -7.98 -4.66 -7.03
CA ALA A 2 -7.12 -4.83 -5.84
C ALA A 2 -6.52 -3.52 -5.30
N ALA A 3 -5.89 -2.71 -6.18
CA ALA A 3 -5.30 -1.42 -5.79
C ALA A 3 -6.31 -0.46 -5.14
N PHE A 4 -7.50 -0.33 -5.75
CA PHE A 4 -8.58 0.51 -5.23
C PHE A 4 -9.06 0.05 -3.85
N PHE A 5 -9.26 -1.26 -3.65
CA PHE A 5 -9.60 -1.81 -2.34
C PHE A 5 -8.45 -1.71 -1.33
N GLY A 6 -7.18 -1.72 -1.79
CA GLY A 6 -6.01 -1.49 -0.96
C GLY A 6 -5.99 -0.06 -0.41
N PHE A 7 -6.33 0.91 -1.26
CA PHE A 7 -6.51 2.29 -0.85
C PHE A 7 -7.65 2.45 0.16
N LEU A 8 -8.86 1.97 -0.19
CA LEU A 8 -10.04 2.14 0.67
C LEU A 8 -9.88 1.46 2.03
N SER A 9 -9.32 0.25 2.08
CA SER A 9 -9.08 -0.44 3.34
C SER A 9 -8.10 0.32 4.24
N ALA A 10 -7.03 0.90 3.67
CA ALA A 10 -6.10 1.71 4.43
C ALA A 10 -6.76 2.99 4.99
N GLN A 11 -7.58 3.67 4.19
CA GLN A 11 -8.31 4.87 4.65
C GLN A 11 -9.34 4.53 5.73
N PHE A 12 -10.06 3.42 5.58
CA PHE A 12 -11.05 2.96 6.56
C PHE A 12 -10.41 2.60 7.91
N ILE A 13 -9.32 1.82 7.89
CA ILE A 13 -8.56 1.48 9.09
C ILE A 13 -8.05 2.75 9.79
N LYS A 14 -7.60 3.73 9.01
CA LYS A 14 -7.12 5.01 9.55
C LYS A 14 -8.23 5.76 10.29
N VAL A 15 -9.44 5.85 9.74
CA VAL A 15 -10.59 6.47 10.43
C VAL A 15 -10.87 5.77 11.76
N ILE A 16 -10.75 4.44 11.83
CA ILE A 16 -10.93 3.68 13.08
C ILE A 16 -9.82 3.99 14.09
N ILE A 17 -8.55 4.00 13.68
CA ILE A 17 -7.40 4.25 14.55
C ILE A 17 -7.46 5.66 15.16
N TYR A 18 -7.68 6.67 14.33
CA TYR A 18 -7.64 8.08 14.76
C TYR A 18 -8.99 8.58 15.29
N LYS A 19 -10.06 7.79 15.16
CA LYS A 19 -11.44 8.13 15.57
C LYS A 19 -11.91 9.49 15.03
N ASP A 20 -11.44 9.86 13.85
CA ASP A 20 -11.74 11.14 13.22
C ASP A 20 -11.93 10.95 11.71
N PHE A 21 -13.15 11.21 11.24
CA PHE A 21 -13.51 11.11 9.81
C PHE A 21 -12.74 12.10 8.94
N ARG A 22 -12.23 13.20 9.51
CA ARG A 22 -11.41 14.20 8.79
C ARG A 22 -10.03 13.65 8.40
N VAL A 23 -9.65 12.48 8.92
CA VAL A 23 -8.42 11.79 8.56
C VAL A 23 -8.59 10.98 7.26
N PHE A 24 -9.82 10.77 6.79
CA PHE A 24 -10.07 10.21 5.47
C PHE A 24 -9.48 11.12 4.39
N GLY A 25 -8.61 10.57 3.54
CA GLY A 25 -7.90 11.34 2.51
C GLY A 25 -6.67 12.11 3.03
N ARG A 26 -6.34 12.05 4.33
CA ARG A 26 -5.06 12.57 4.82
C ARG A 26 -3.90 11.65 4.40
N TYR A 27 -2.83 12.30 3.95
CA TYR A 27 -1.53 11.69 3.71
C TYR A 27 -0.74 11.61 5.02
N GLY A 28 -0.06 10.49 5.30
CA GLY A 28 0.58 10.21 6.61
C GLY A 28 -0.25 9.29 7.52
N GLY A 29 0.39 8.70 8.53
CA GLY A 29 -0.26 7.85 9.53
C GLY A 29 -0.38 6.36 9.15
N MET A 30 -0.76 5.55 10.14
CA MET A 30 -0.88 4.09 10.03
C MET A 30 -2.28 3.66 9.55
N PRO A 31 -2.40 2.67 8.65
CA PRO A 31 -1.38 2.14 7.74
C PRO A 31 -1.14 3.07 6.55
N SER A 32 0.02 2.95 5.88
CA SER A 32 0.31 3.76 4.70
C SER A 32 -0.59 3.38 3.52
N ALA A 33 -1.43 4.32 3.08
CA ALA A 33 -2.36 4.11 1.96
C ALA A 33 -1.64 3.98 0.60
N HIS A 34 -0.53 4.69 0.38
CA HIS A 34 0.27 4.56 -0.83
C HIS A 34 0.86 3.16 -0.94
N VAL A 35 1.50 2.68 0.14
CA VAL A 35 2.11 1.35 0.17
C VAL A 35 1.04 0.24 0.11
N ALA A 36 -0.11 0.41 0.77
CA ALA A 36 -1.21 -0.55 0.68
C ALA A 36 -1.78 -0.67 -0.75
N THR A 37 -1.91 0.46 -1.45
CA THR A 37 -2.42 0.52 -2.83
C THR A 37 -1.45 -0.18 -3.79
N THR A 38 -0.16 0.17 -3.73
CA THR A 38 0.85 -0.39 -4.64
C THR A 38 1.20 -1.83 -4.31
N SER A 39 1.11 -2.22 -3.02
CA SER A 39 1.27 -3.62 -2.61
C SER A 39 0.12 -4.48 -3.12
N ALA A 40 -1.12 -4.02 -2.97
CA ALA A 40 -2.29 -4.72 -3.50
C ALA A 40 -2.22 -4.86 -5.03
N LEU A 41 -1.70 -3.85 -5.73
CA LEU A 41 -1.46 -3.92 -7.17
C LEU A 41 -0.41 -4.98 -7.52
N ALA A 42 0.78 -4.91 -6.92
CA ALA A 42 1.90 -5.80 -7.25
C ALA A 42 1.56 -7.27 -7.00
N TRP A 43 0.97 -7.57 -5.85
CA TRP A 43 0.53 -8.93 -5.52
C TRP A 43 -0.57 -9.43 -6.45
N ALA A 44 -1.57 -8.60 -6.76
CA ALA A 44 -2.65 -9.00 -7.66
C ALA A 44 -2.15 -9.26 -9.08
N VAL A 45 -1.24 -8.44 -9.60
CA VAL A 45 -0.59 -8.67 -10.91
C VAL A 45 0.21 -9.96 -10.86
N GLY A 46 1.05 -10.17 -9.84
CA GLY A 46 1.81 -11.42 -9.67
C GLY A 46 0.93 -12.67 -9.66
N TYR A 47 -0.21 -12.63 -8.97
CA TYR A 47 -1.14 -13.76 -8.91
C TYR A 47 -1.95 -14.00 -10.19
N THR A 48 -2.17 -12.97 -11.02
CA THR A 48 -3.01 -13.07 -12.22
C THR A 48 -2.21 -13.28 -13.50
N THR A 49 -1.01 -12.69 -13.59
CA THR A 49 -0.15 -12.80 -14.78
C THR A 49 1.07 -13.69 -14.58
N GLY A 50 1.30 -14.18 -13.36
CA GLY A 50 2.48 -14.95 -12.99
C GLY A 50 3.66 -14.05 -12.58
N PHE A 51 4.52 -14.56 -11.70
CA PHE A 51 5.65 -13.79 -11.16
C PHE A 51 6.80 -13.57 -12.17
N ASP A 52 6.88 -14.39 -13.22
CA ASP A 52 7.86 -14.24 -14.30
C ASP A 52 7.43 -13.25 -15.40
N SER A 53 6.25 -12.64 -15.27
CA SER A 53 5.73 -11.65 -16.22
C SER A 53 6.43 -10.30 -16.09
N SER A 54 6.67 -9.64 -17.23
CA SER A 54 7.17 -8.26 -17.28
C SER A 54 6.22 -7.29 -16.56
N LEU A 55 4.91 -7.56 -16.54
CA LEU A 55 3.93 -6.75 -15.79
C LEU A 55 4.18 -6.84 -14.27
N THR A 56 4.50 -8.03 -13.77
CA THR A 56 4.82 -8.23 -12.36
C THR A 56 6.10 -7.51 -11.98
N ALA A 57 7.12 -7.55 -12.84
CA ALA A 57 8.37 -6.81 -12.63
C ALA A 57 8.12 -5.29 -12.54
N ILE A 58 7.33 -4.73 -13.45
CA ILE A 58 6.96 -3.31 -13.44
C ILE A 58 6.21 -2.95 -12.15
N ALA A 59 5.22 -3.76 -11.76
CA ALA A 59 4.43 -3.51 -10.56
C ALA A 59 5.27 -3.63 -9.27
N ALA A 60 6.21 -4.57 -9.22
CA ALA A 60 7.13 -4.75 -8.09
C ALA A 60 8.10 -3.56 -7.95
N ILE A 61 8.66 -3.06 -9.06
CA ILE A 61 9.52 -1.86 -9.06
C ILE A 61 8.70 -0.64 -8.59
N PHE A 62 7.47 -0.50 -9.07
CA PHE A 62 6.59 0.59 -8.65
C PHE A 62 6.29 0.54 -7.14
N LEU A 63 6.02 -0.65 -6.60
CA LEU A 63 5.90 -0.85 -5.15
C LEU A 63 7.17 -0.48 -4.40
N ALA A 64 8.34 -0.91 -4.88
CA ALA A 64 9.62 -0.61 -4.25
C ALA A 64 9.88 0.90 -4.18
N ILE A 65 9.70 1.62 -5.30
CA ILE A 65 9.89 3.08 -5.36
C ILE A 65 8.91 3.78 -4.42
N THR A 66 7.63 3.39 -4.45
CA THR A 66 6.60 4.00 -3.59
C THR A 66 6.87 3.77 -2.11
N THR A 67 7.37 2.58 -1.75
CA THR A 67 7.72 2.24 -0.36
C THR A 67 8.97 3.00 0.08
N ALA A 68 9.97 3.14 -0.80
CA ALA A 68 11.18 3.91 -0.54
C ALA A 68 10.88 5.41 -0.36
N ASP A 69 9.97 5.98 -1.16
CA ASP A 69 9.53 7.36 -0.99
C ASP A 69 8.77 7.57 0.32
N ALA A 70 7.90 6.61 0.70
CA ALA A 70 7.17 6.66 1.95
C ALA A 70 8.10 6.60 3.19
N VAL A 71 9.10 5.70 3.19
CA VAL A 71 9.96 5.41 4.35
C VAL A 71 11.26 6.23 4.40
N GLY A 72 11.96 6.33 3.28
CA GLY A 72 13.39 6.63 3.24
C GLY A 72 13.73 8.05 2.77
N LEU A 73 13.01 8.60 1.80
CA LEU A 73 13.36 9.92 1.27
C LEU A 73 12.90 11.06 2.18
N ARG A 74 11.70 10.97 2.77
CA ARG A 74 11.21 12.05 3.64
C ARG A 74 11.96 12.19 4.96
N ARG A 75 12.43 11.09 5.57
CA ARG A 75 13.22 11.14 6.80
C ARG A 75 14.58 11.82 6.65
N ASN A 76 15.19 11.71 5.47
CA ASN A 76 16.46 12.38 5.17
C ASN A 76 16.27 13.88 4.84
N VAL A 77 15.06 14.29 4.45
CA VAL A 77 14.71 15.68 4.13
C VAL A 77 14.12 16.40 5.35
N ASP A 78 13.34 15.70 6.18
CA ASP A 78 12.74 16.22 7.41
C ASP A 78 12.61 15.07 8.44
N PRO A 79 13.45 15.02 9.48
CA PRO A 79 13.43 13.95 10.49
C PRO A 79 12.07 13.80 11.20
N ASN A 80 11.27 14.86 11.21
CA ASN A 80 9.95 14.92 11.84
C ASN A 80 8.80 14.62 10.86
N LYS A 81 9.07 14.43 9.56
CA LYS A 81 8.06 14.10 8.56
C LYS A 81 8.46 12.89 7.72
N GLY A 82 7.60 11.89 7.70
CA GLY A 82 7.78 10.67 6.92
C GLY A 82 6.88 9.58 7.46
N HIS A 83 6.55 8.59 6.62
CA HIS A 83 5.92 7.40 7.15
C HIS A 83 6.96 6.62 7.97
N THR A 84 6.57 6.13 9.14
CA THR A 84 7.48 5.23 9.86
C THR A 84 7.64 3.93 9.06
N LEU A 85 8.76 3.24 9.24
CA LEU A 85 8.97 1.93 8.63
C LEU A 85 7.80 0.98 8.95
N MET A 86 7.25 1.06 10.16
CA MET A 86 6.08 0.28 10.57
C MET A 86 4.86 0.62 9.71
N GLU A 87 4.54 1.89 9.49
CA GLU A 87 3.39 2.29 8.66
C GLU A 87 3.48 1.74 7.24
N ALA A 88 4.68 1.66 6.67
CA ALA A 88 4.93 1.03 5.39
C ALA A 88 4.79 -0.50 5.45
N ILE A 89 5.33 -1.17 6.47
CA ILE A 89 5.17 -2.62 6.66
C ILE A 89 3.68 -2.97 6.78
N TYR A 90 2.92 -2.26 7.61
CA TYR A 90 1.48 -2.51 7.74
C TYR A 90 0.72 -2.19 6.45
N GLY A 91 1.12 -1.16 5.71
CA GLY A 91 0.59 -0.91 4.37
C GLY A 91 0.85 -2.08 3.43
N PHE A 92 2.08 -2.59 3.39
CA PHE A 92 2.47 -3.72 2.55
C PHE A 92 1.65 -4.97 2.86
N LEU A 93 1.55 -5.34 4.14
CA LEU A 93 0.80 -6.51 4.60
C LEU A 93 -0.70 -6.39 4.30
N LEU A 94 -1.27 -5.20 4.53
CA LEU A 94 -2.67 -4.93 4.19
C LEU A 94 -2.91 -5.09 2.69
N GLY A 95 -2.04 -4.53 1.85
CA GLY A 95 -2.13 -4.66 0.40
C GLY A 95 -2.06 -6.12 -0.06
N TRP A 96 -1.17 -6.93 0.52
CA TRP A 96 -1.07 -8.36 0.24
C TRP A 96 -2.37 -9.10 0.58
N ILE A 97 -2.95 -8.87 1.77
CA ILE A 97 -4.22 -9.46 2.18
C ILE A 97 -5.34 -9.06 1.22
N VAL A 98 -5.43 -7.78 0.87
CA VAL A 98 -6.43 -7.30 -0.10
C VAL A 98 -6.26 -7.95 -1.47
N ALA A 99 -5.02 -8.11 -1.95
CA ALA A 99 -4.76 -8.83 -3.19
C ALA A 99 -5.27 -10.27 -3.13
N LEU A 100 -4.97 -11.00 -2.05
CA LEU A 100 -5.47 -12.38 -1.86
C LEU A 100 -7.00 -12.47 -1.88
N LEU A 101 -7.68 -11.52 -1.23
CA LEU A 101 -9.15 -11.48 -1.20
C LEU A 101 -9.73 -11.11 -2.57
N THR A 102 -9.12 -10.15 -3.26
CA THR A 102 -9.66 -9.61 -4.51
C THR A 102 -9.39 -10.52 -5.70
N VAL A 103 -8.24 -11.20 -5.75
CA VAL A 103 -7.88 -12.11 -6.85
C VAL A 103 -8.79 -13.34 -6.91
N LYS A 104 -9.35 -13.78 -5.78
CA LYS A 104 -10.33 -14.89 -5.75
C LYS A 104 -11.56 -14.64 -6.60
N PHE A 105 -11.93 -13.38 -6.86
CA PHE A 105 -13.08 -13.01 -7.68
C PHE A 105 -12.79 -12.99 -9.18
N TYR A 106 -11.53 -13.17 -9.60
CA TYR A 106 -11.09 -13.15 -11.00
C TYR A 106 -10.75 -14.55 -11.55
N ARG A 107 -10.90 -15.59 -10.74
CA ARG A 107 -10.86 -16.99 -11.17
C ARG A 107 -12.28 -17.53 -11.31
#